data_AF-A0A9E5DGG7-F1
#
_entry.id   AF-A0A9E5DGG7-F1
#
_cell.length_a   1.000
_cell.length_b   1.000
_cell.length_c   1.000
_cell.angle_alpha   90.00
_cell.angle_beta   90.00
_cell.angle_gamma   90.00
#
_symmetry.space_group_name_H-M   'P 1'
#
loop_
_entity.id
_entity.type
_entity.pdbx_description
1 polymer ?
#
loop_
_entity_poly.entity_id
_entity_poly.type
_entity_poly.pdbx_seq_one_letter_code
_entity_poly.pdbx_strand_id
1 'polypeptide(L)'
;MACIDNITKSLFLGWIMDIREAKKIGEECYNELKDARALKRKIYDIRRNIEYDYLLAEELRNAGIMSTDIVSVALMEFSKRILNNAELVKDEFKEKEGLKYTVIDVGYKKIIRGYCENCKDLGDGIVTLSSVNGVLIFSGKLIYAEVFSGSINKAIDEILKNIMRKL
;
A
#
# COMPACT_ATOMS: atom_id res chain seq x y z
N MET A 1 5.76 16.59 5.63
CA MET A 1 5.36 15.70 4.52
C MET A 1 4.53 14.54 5.06
N ALA A 2 3.33 14.82 5.62
CA ALA A 2 2.46 13.78 6.16
C ALA A 2 1.88 12.86 5.05
N CYS A 3 1.72 13.40 3.84
CA CYS A 3 1.13 12.66 2.74
C CYS A 3 1.95 11.46 2.23
N ILE A 4 3.28 11.45 2.37
CA ILE A 4 4.11 10.30 1.93
C ILE A 4 3.78 9.05 2.78
N ASP A 5 3.82 9.20 4.10
CA ASP A 5 3.54 8.11 5.03
C ASP A 5 2.07 7.68 4.94
N ASN A 6 1.18 8.65 4.76
CA ASN A 6 -0.25 8.43 4.58
C ASN A 6 -0.57 7.68 3.27
N ILE A 7 0.07 8.02 2.14
CA ILE A 7 -0.11 7.28 0.88
C ILE A 7 0.33 5.83 1.04
N THR A 8 1.49 5.61 1.66
CA THR A 8 1.99 4.26 1.92
C THR A 8 0.99 3.44 2.74
N LYS A 9 0.46 4.04 3.84
CA LYS A 9 -0.62 3.44 4.63
C LYS A 9 -1.86 3.14 3.78
N SER A 10 -2.31 4.09 2.95
CA SER A 10 -3.50 3.89 2.11
C SER A 10 -3.35 2.77 1.07
N LEU A 11 -2.13 2.53 0.57
CA LEU A 11 -1.84 1.38 -0.30
C LEU A 11 -1.98 0.06 0.45
N PHE A 12 -1.46 -0.03 1.67
CA PHE A 12 -1.60 -1.22 2.52
C PHE A 12 -3.06 -1.49 2.91
N LEU A 13 -3.79 -0.42 3.26
CA LEU A 13 -5.23 -0.50 3.54
C LEU A 13 -6.02 -0.96 2.31
N GLY A 14 -5.71 -0.43 1.13
CA GLY A 14 -6.31 -0.89 -0.12
C GLY A 14 -6.00 -2.37 -0.42
N TRP A 15 -4.77 -2.82 -0.15
CA TRP A 15 -4.36 -4.21 -0.36
C TRP A 15 -5.12 -5.21 0.51
N ILE A 16 -5.46 -4.83 1.74
CA ILE A 16 -6.29 -5.62 2.66
C ILE A 16 -7.79 -5.34 2.50
N MET A 17 -8.22 -4.59 1.47
CA MET A 17 -9.63 -4.23 1.24
C MET A 17 -10.28 -3.39 2.37
N ASP A 18 -9.49 -2.57 3.07
CA ASP A 18 -9.98 -1.43 3.87
C ASP A 18 -10.05 -0.19 2.96
N ILE A 19 -11.01 -0.24 2.04
CA ILE A 19 -11.09 0.66 0.89
C ILE A 19 -11.55 2.06 1.31
N ARG A 20 -12.46 2.12 2.27
CA ARG A 20 -12.98 3.39 2.79
C ARG A 20 -11.89 4.23 3.46
N GLU A 21 -11.08 3.63 4.34
CA GLU A 21 -10.01 4.38 5.00
C GLU A 21 -8.89 4.73 4.02
N ALA A 22 -8.56 3.83 3.08
CA ALA A 22 -7.64 4.13 2.00
C ALA A 22 -8.12 5.33 1.16
N LYS A 23 -9.42 5.40 0.84
CA LYS A 23 -10.02 6.51 0.09
C LYS A 23 -9.92 7.82 0.85
N LYS A 24 -10.30 7.82 2.13
CA LYS A 24 -10.23 9.02 2.98
C LYS A 24 -8.82 9.64 2.96
N ILE A 25 -7.81 8.79 3.17
CA ILE A 25 -6.40 9.21 3.11
C ILE A 25 -6.04 9.72 1.70
N GLY A 26 -6.49 9.03 0.66
CA GLY A 26 -6.30 9.46 -0.73
C GLY A 26 -6.91 10.84 -1.02
N GLU A 27 -8.08 11.15 -0.47
CA GLU A 27 -8.76 12.44 -0.66
C GLU A 27 -7.99 13.56 0.04
N GLU A 28 -7.60 13.34 1.29
CA GLU A 28 -6.80 14.27 2.08
C GLU A 28 -5.49 14.61 1.34
N CYS A 29 -4.74 13.60 0.94
CA CYS A 29 -3.51 13.75 0.18
C CYS A 29 -3.71 14.45 -1.18
N TYR A 30 -4.75 14.09 -1.94
CA TYR A 30 -5.02 14.69 -3.24
C TYR A 30 -5.39 16.17 -3.13
N ASN A 31 -6.05 16.56 -2.04
CA ASN A 31 -6.40 17.95 -1.74
C ASN A 31 -5.19 18.76 -1.26
N GLU A 32 -4.32 18.17 -0.44
CA GLU A 32 -3.04 18.77 -0.03
C GLU A 32 -2.11 19.03 -1.24
N LEU A 33 -2.11 18.12 -2.21
CA LEU A 33 -1.26 18.19 -3.40
C LEU A 33 -1.92 18.89 -4.60
N LYS A 34 -2.93 19.75 -4.38
CA LYS A 34 -3.66 20.43 -5.46
C LYS A 34 -2.75 21.23 -6.41
N ASP A 35 -1.67 21.81 -5.88
CA ASP A 35 -0.72 22.64 -6.65
C ASP A 35 0.15 21.79 -7.59
N ALA A 36 0.31 20.49 -7.27
CA ALA A 36 0.99 19.54 -8.15
C ALA A 36 0.24 19.33 -9.49
N ARG A 37 -1.03 19.74 -9.60
CA ARG A 37 -1.76 19.71 -10.89
C ARG A 37 -1.15 20.66 -11.91
N ALA A 38 -0.73 21.84 -11.47
CA ALA A 38 -0.07 22.82 -12.34
C ALA A 38 1.33 22.34 -12.73
N LEU A 39 2.09 21.79 -11.76
CA LEU A 39 3.39 21.17 -12.00
C LEU A 39 3.30 20.02 -13.00
N LYS A 40 2.27 19.15 -12.88
CA LYS A 40 2.03 18.07 -13.83
C LYS A 40 1.90 18.62 -15.26
N ARG A 41 1.05 19.64 -15.48
CA ARG A 41 0.88 20.24 -16.82
C ARG A 41 2.21 20.76 -17.36
N LYS A 42 2.95 21.52 -16.55
CA LYS A 42 4.26 22.04 -16.91
C LYS A 42 5.25 20.92 -17.31
N ILE A 43 5.33 19.84 -16.54
CA ILE A 43 6.18 18.67 -16.86
C ILE A 43 5.76 18.02 -18.18
N TYR A 44 4.46 17.85 -18.41
CA TYR A 44 3.95 17.26 -19.65
C TYR A 44 4.22 18.14 -20.88
N ASP A 45 4.12 19.46 -20.72
CA ASP A 45 4.39 20.41 -21.81
C ASP A 45 5.89 20.39 -22.18
N ILE A 46 6.78 20.37 -21.18
CA ILE A 46 8.22 20.19 -21.41
C ILE A 46 8.46 18.88 -22.17
N ARG A 47 7.93 17.76 -21.66
CA ARG A 47 8.08 16.44 -22.30
C ARG A 47 7.52 16.39 -23.72
N ARG A 48 6.50 17.17 -24.07
CA ARG A 48 5.97 17.22 -25.45
C ARG A 48 6.86 18.01 -26.41
N ASN A 49 7.64 18.94 -25.88
CA ASN A 49 8.45 19.86 -26.67
C ASN A 49 9.93 19.44 -26.77
N ILE A 50 10.33 18.34 -26.12
CA ILE A 50 11.67 17.77 -26.27
C ILE A 50 11.76 16.92 -27.55
N GLU A 51 12.89 17.02 -28.24
CA GLU A 51 13.18 16.23 -29.44
C GLU A 51 13.52 14.77 -29.10
N TYR A 52 14.20 14.54 -27.97
CA TYR A 52 14.65 13.22 -27.53
C TYR A 52 14.42 13.01 -26.03
N ASP A 53 13.99 11.81 -25.64
CA ASP A 53 13.67 11.47 -24.25
C ASP A 53 14.85 11.66 -23.27
N TYR A 54 16.10 11.46 -23.71
CA TYR A 54 17.27 11.59 -22.84
C TYR A 54 17.52 13.05 -22.39
N LEU A 55 16.98 14.04 -23.10
CA LEU A 55 17.08 15.46 -22.75
C LEU A 55 16.10 15.86 -21.63
N LEU A 56 15.10 15.03 -21.33
CA LEU A 56 14.04 15.36 -20.37
C LEU A 56 14.60 15.81 -19.02
N ALA A 57 15.61 15.12 -18.49
CA ALA A 57 16.18 15.45 -17.18
C ALA A 57 16.87 16.83 -17.18
N GLU A 58 17.50 17.23 -18.29
CA GLU A 58 18.12 18.53 -18.45
C GLU A 58 17.05 19.63 -18.59
N GLU A 59 16.06 19.42 -19.44
CA GLU A 59 14.98 20.38 -19.69
C GLU A 59 14.12 20.64 -18.45
N LEU A 60 13.87 19.60 -17.63
CA LEU A 60 13.20 19.77 -16.34
C LEU A 60 14.01 20.66 -15.40
N ARG A 61 15.34 20.47 -15.32
CA ARG A 61 16.22 21.31 -14.49
C ARG A 61 16.25 22.76 -15.01
N ASN A 62 16.35 22.96 -16.32
CA ASN A 62 16.32 24.29 -16.94
C ASN A 62 15.01 25.04 -16.64
N ALA A 63 13.89 24.30 -16.56
CA ALA A 63 12.60 24.85 -16.17
C ALA A 63 12.43 25.07 -14.65
N GLY A 64 13.47 24.82 -13.85
CA GLY A 64 13.47 24.98 -12.39
C GLY A 64 12.67 23.90 -11.66
N ILE A 65 12.44 22.73 -12.27
CA ILE A 65 11.69 21.63 -11.67
C ILE A 65 12.64 20.78 -10.84
N MET A 66 12.35 20.70 -9.55
CA MET A 66 13.15 19.96 -8.59
C MET A 66 12.67 18.51 -8.43
N SER A 67 13.51 17.65 -7.87
CA SER A 67 13.13 16.27 -7.53
C SER A 67 11.91 16.21 -6.60
N THR A 68 11.78 17.15 -5.67
CA THR A 68 10.61 17.27 -4.77
C THR A 68 9.30 17.57 -5.51
N ASP A 69 9.37 18.29 -6.64
CA ASP A 69 8.20 18.58 -7.48
C ASP A 69 7.73 17.32 -8.20
N ILE A 70 8.69 16.55 -8.73
CA ILE A 70 8.45 15.25 -9.37
C ILE A 70 7.81 14.29 -8.36
N VAL A 71 8.35 14.22 -7.14
CA VAL A 71 7.78 13.41 -6.04
C VAL A 71 6.36 13.87 -5.73
N SER A 72 6.11 15.17 -5.61
CA SER A 72 4.76 15.70 -5.33
C SER A 72 3.74 15.36 -6.42
N VAL A 73 4.14 15.44 -7.70
CA VAL A 73 3.31 15.02 -8.83
C VAL A 73 3.04 13.52 -8.80
N ALA A 74 4.05 12.71 -8.49
CA ALA A 74 3.90 11.26 -8.37
C ALA A 74 2.92 10.89 -7.25
N LEU A 75 3.08 11.48 -6.06
CA LEU A 75 2.18 11.27 -4.92
C LEU A 75 0.74 11.66 -5.26
N MET A 76 0.53 12.80 -5.91
CA MET A 76 -0.80 13.24 -6.35
C MET A 76 -1.45 12.23 -7.30
N GLU A 77 -0.71 11.71 -8.28
CA GLU A 77 -1.22 10.70 -9.21
C GLU A 77 -1.53 9.37 -8.50
N PHE A 78 -0.71 8.97 -7.53
CA PHE A 78 -0.99 7.81 -6.69
C PHE A 78 -2.27 8.01 -5.89
N SER A 79 -2.45 9.14 -5.19
CA SER A 79 -3.69 9.45 -4.48
C SER A 79 -4.90 9.38 -5.40
N LYS A 80 -4.81 9.96 -6.60
CA LYS A 80 -5.88 9.90 -7.59
C LYS A 80 -6.24 8.47 -8.00
N ARG A 81 -5.24 7.58 -8.17
CA ARG A 81 -5.49 6.16 -8.48
C ARG A 81 -6.21 5.44 -7.35
N ILE A 82 -5.87 5.74 -6.09
CA ILE A 82 -6.55 5.18 -4.92
C ILE A 82 -8.02 5.58 -4.91
N LEU A 83 -8.32 6.85 -5.19
CA LEU A 83 -9.70 7.35 -5.30
C LEU A 83 -10.51 6.61 -6.36
N ASN A 84 -9.93 6.39 -7.54
CA ASN A 84 -10.62 5.80 -8.67
C ASN A 84 -10.88 4.29 -8.53
N ASN A 85 -10.04 3.56 -7.78
CA ASN A 85 -10.19 2.12 -7.59
C ASN A 85 -11.19 1.73 -6.47
N ALA A 86 -11.65 2.71 -5.68
CA ALA A 86 -12.43 2.48 -4.47
C ALA A 86 -13.94 2.30 -4.69
N GLU A 87 -14.47 2.66 -5.86
CA GLU A 87 -15.93 2.71 -6.08
C GLU A 87 -16.58 1.33 -6.30
N LEU A 88 -15.80 0.26 -6.45
CA LEU A 88 -16.29 -1.07 -6.83
C LEU A 88 -16.13 -2.16 -5.76
N VAL A 89 -15.59 -1.84 -4.58
CA VAL A 89 -15.17 -2.85 -3.60
C VAL A 89 -15.77 -2.54 -2.23
N LYS A 90 -16.50 -3.50 -1.65
CA LYS A 90 -16.97 -3.43 -0.26
C LYS A 90 -15.80 -3.68 0.69
N ASP A 91 -15.83 -3.01 1.85
CA ASP A 91 -14.90 -3.32 2.94
C ASP A 91 -15.14 -4.78 3.37
N GLU A 92 -14.14 -5.65 3.15
CA GLU A 92 -14.23 -7.10 3.45
C GLU A 92 -13.19 -7.56 4.48
N PHE A 93 -12.51 -6.61 5.14
CA PHE A 93 -11.50 -6.92 6.14
C PHE A 93 -12.08 -7.25 7.51
N LYS A 94 -11.29 -7.98 8.28
CA LYS A 94 -11.50 -8.33 9.68
C LYS A 94 -10.37 -7.73 10.51
N GLU A 95 -10.61 -7.53 11.79
CA GLU A 95 -9.60 -7.03 12.71
C GLU A 95 -9.51 -7.93 13.94
N LYS A 96 -8.28 -8.25 14.35
CA LYS A 96 -8.01 -8.95 15.61
C LYS A 96 -6.69 -8.46 16.19
N GLU A 97 -6.71 -7.98 17.43
CA GLU A 97 -5.50 -7.60 18.19
C GLU A 97 -4.56 -6.65 17.40
N GLY A 98 -5.13 -5.68 16.68
CA GLY A 98 -4.38 -4.69 15.88
C GLY A 98 -3.92 -5.17 14.51
N LEU A 99 -4.16 -6.44 14.16
CA LEU A 99 -4.00 -6.96 12.81
C LEU A 99 -5.30 -6.76 12.03
N LYS A 100 -5.27 -5.93 10.99
CA LYS A 100 -6.32 -5.88 9.98
C LYS A 100 -5.99 -6.87 8.87
N TYR A 101 -6.95 -7.69 8.45
CA TYR A 101 -6.70 -8.74 7.46
C TYR A 101 -7.91 -9.12 6.64
N THR A 102 -7.67 -9.60 5.43
CA THR A 102 -8.65 -10.28 4.56
C THR A 102 -8.30 -11.73 4.36
N VAL A 103 -9.33 -12.53 4.07
CA VAL A 103 -9.18 -13.94 3.74
C VAL A 103 -9.82 -14.18 2.39
N ILE A 104 -9.01 -14.56 1.41
CA ILE A 104 -9.43 -14.83 0.04
C ILE A 104 -9.40 -16.34 -0.15
N ASP A 105 -10.56 -16.93 -0.46
CA ASP A 105 -10.65 -18.35 -0.79
C ASP A 105 -10.43 -18.55 -2.29
N VAL A 106 -9.39 -19.32 -2.65
CA VAL A 106 -9.07 -19.66 -4.05
C VAL A 106 -9.34 -21.14 -4.35
N GLY A 107 -10.17 -21.80 -3.54
CA GLY A 107 -10.61 -23.18 -3.71
C GLY A 107 -9.68 -24.22 -3.09
N TYR A 108 -8.42 -24.27 -3.52
CA TYR A 108 -7.44 -25.24 -3.01
C TYR A 108 -6.56 -24.71 -1.85
N LYS A 109 -6.64 -23.42 -1.58
CA LYS A 109 -6.00 -22.75 -0.44
C LYS A 109 -6.76 -21.49 -0.07
N LYS A 110 -6.47 -20.98 1.11
CA LYS A 110 -6.94 -19.67 1.58
C LYS A 110 -5.75 -18.75 1.72
N ILE A 111 -5.88 -17.54 1.19
CA ILE A 111 -4.86 -16.50 1.23
C ILE A 111 -5.28 -15.49 2.29
N ILE A 112 -4.38 -15.21 3.23
CA ILE A 112 -4.55 -14.17 4.23
C ILE A 112 -3.66 -13.01 3.83
N ARG A 113 -4.23 -11.82 3.68
CA ARG A 113 -3.48 -10.56 3.53
C ARG A 113 -3.70 -9.74 4.77
N GLY A 114 -2.64 -9.19 5.35
CA GLY A 114 -2.72 -8.48 6.61
C GLY A 114 -1.84 -7.24 6.66
N TYR A 115 -2.25 -6.29 7.48
CA TYR A 115 -1.52 -5.08 7.82
C TYR A 115 -1.61 -4.86 9.33
N CYS A 116 -0.46 -4.67 9.98
CA CYS A 116 -0.38 -4.40 11.41
C CYS A 116 0.27 -3.03 11.64
N GLU A 117 -0.56 -2.04 11.97
CA GLU A 117 -0.08 -0.66 12.14
C GLU A 117 0.83 -0.50 13.36
N ASN A 118 0.50 -1.23 14.45
CA ASN A 118 1.14 -1.14 15.76
C ASN A 118 2.20 -2.22 16.02
N CYS A 119 2.45 -3.13 15.07
CA CYS A 119 3.54 -4.07 15.20
C CYS A 119 4.88 -3.33 15.08
N LYS A 120 5.87 -3.69 15.91
CA LYS A 120 7.28 -3.36 15.61
C LYS A 120 7.55 -3.84 14.19
N ASP A 121 8.41 -3.10 13.48
CA ASP A 121 8.89 -3.50 12.15
C ASP A 121 9.29 -4.99 12.20
N LEU A 122 8.52 -5.83 11.49
CA LEU A 122 8.65 -7.28 11.59
C LEU A 122 9.97 -7.76 10.98
N GLY A 123 10.68 -6.86 10.30
CA GLY A 123 11.70 -7.18 9.32
C GLY A 123 11.09 -7.95 8.16
N ASP A 124 11.94 -8.66 7.44
CA ASP A 124 11.52 -9.57 6.38
C ASP A 124 11.72 -11.02 6.83
N GLY A 125 10.76 -11.90 6.51
CA GLY A 125 10.89 -13.29 6.87
C GLY A 125 9.79 -14.20 6.33
N ILE A 126 10.09 -15.49 6.35
CA ILE A 126 9.20 -16.58 5.94
C ILE A 126 9.21 -17.65 7.03
N VAL A 127 8.02 -18.09 7.46
CA VAL A 127 7.84 -19.07 8.53
C VAL A 127 6.74 -20.05 8.11
N THR A 128 6.95 -21.33 8.36
CA THR A 128 5.89 -22.35 8.23
C THR A 128 4.93 -22.23 9.40
N LEU A 129 3.62 -22.24 9.13
CA LEU A 129 2.61 -22.34 10.18
C LEU A 129 2.57 -23.79 10.66
N SER A 130 2.73 -24.00 11.95
CA SER A 130 2.78 -25.33 12.60
C SER A 130 1.40 -25.82 13.04
N SER A 131 0.46 -24.90 13.29
CA SER A 131 -0.91 -25.22 13.72
C SER A 131 -1.87 -25.54 12.57
N VAL A 132 -1.45 -25.25 11.33
CA VAL A 132 -2.16 -25.46 10.08
C VAL A 132 -1.16 -25.84 8.98
N ASN A 133 -1.59 -26.45 7.89
CA ASN A 133 -0.68 -26.60 6.74
C ASN A 133 -0.62 -25.27 5.99
N GLY A 134 0.45 -24.51 6.17
CA GLY A 134 0.57 -23.19 5.55
C GLY A 134 1.93 -22.53 5.71
N VAL A 135 2.08 -21.39 5.03
CA VAL A 135 3.27 -20.53 5.09
C VAL A 135 2.85 -19.10 5.38
N LEU A 136 3.65 -18.41 6.18
CA LEU A 136 3.53 -17.00 6.51
C LEU A 136 4.77 -16.28 5.97
N ILE A 137 4.54 -15.18 5.27
CA ILE A 137 5.53 -14.21 4.81
C ILE A 137 5.18 -12.87 5.47
N PHE A 138 6.18 -12.20 6.04
CA PHE A 138 6.02 -10.84 6.57
C PHE A 138 7.15 -9.95 6.06
N SER A 139 6.80 -8.68 5.84
CA SER A 139 7.74 -7.64 5.42
C SER A 139 7.27 -6.30 5.96
N GLY A 140 8.07 -5.69 6.83
CA GLY A 140 7.70 -4.44 7.48
C GLY A 140 6.43 -4.58 8.33
N LYS A 141 5.35 -3.93 7.87
CA LYS A 141 4.01 -4.00 8.49
C LYS A 141 3.03 -4.91 7.75
N LEU A 142 3.45 -5.52 6.65
CA LEU A 142 2.63 -6.35 5.79
C LEU A 142 2.78 -7.83 6.13
N ILE A 143 1.68 -8.55 5.98
CA ILE A 143 1.57 -9.97 6.22
C ILE A 143 0.89 -10.63 5.03
N TYR A 144 1.43 -11.75 4.59
CA TYR A 144 0.83 -12.62 3.61
C TYR A 144 0.93 -14.06 4.11
N ALA A 145 -0.17 -14.81 4.10
CA ALA A 145 -0.10 -16.22 4.42
C ALA A 145 -0.94 -17.06 3.45
N GLU A 146 -0.45 -18.27 3.17
CA GLU A 146 -1.21 -19.29 2.45
C GLU A 146 -1.54 -20.43 3.41
N VAL A 147 -2.81 -20.83 3.46
CA VAL A 147 -3.30 -21.94 4.28
C VAL A 147 -3.92 -22.97 3.35
N PHE A 148 -3.25 -24.11 3.19
CA PHE A 148 -3.68 -25.22 2.34
C PHE A 148 -4.70 -26.12 3.04
N SER A 149 -4.56 -26.31 4.35
CA SER A 149 -5.54 -27.04 5.17
C SER A 149 -5.51 -26.61 6.64
N GLY A 150 -6.65 -26.71 7.31
CA GLY A 150 -6.82 -26.32 8.72
C GLY A 150 -7.78 -25.16 8.94
N SER A 151 -7.91 -24.73 10.19
CA SER A 151 -8.81 -23.63 10.59
C SER A 151 -8.13 -22.27 10.40
N ILE A 152 -8.82 -21.34 9.74
CA ILE A 152 -8.35 -19.96 9.57
C ILE A 152 -8.15 -19.27 10.92
N ASN A 153 -8.99 -19.55 11.92
CA ASN A 153 -8.83 -18.96 13.24
C ASN A 153 -7.51 -19.40 13.88
N LYS A 154 -7.12 -20.68 13.74
CA LYS A 154 -5.82 -21.18 14.22
C LYS A 154 -4.66 -20.51 13.48
N ALA A 155 -4.78 -20.36 12.16
CA ALA A 155 -3.77 -19.67 11.36
C ALA A 155 -3.59 -18.22 11.83
N ILE A 156 -4.67 -17.48 12.05
CA ILE A 156 -4.62 -16.10 12.54
C ILE A 156 -3.99 -16.03 13.95
N ASP A 157 -4.36 -16.94 14.85
CA ASP A 157 -3.76 -16.99 16.20
C ASP A 157 -2.25 -17.25 16.15
N GLU A 158 -1.80 -18.11 15.25
CA GLU A 158 -0.39 -18.38 15.05
C GLU A 158 0.35 -17.21 14.38
N ILE A 159 -0.27 -16.55 13.39
CA ILE A 159 0.27 -15.32 12.79
C ILE A 159 0.47 -14.26 13.87
N LEU A 160 -0.55 -14.00 14.69
CA LEU A 160 -0.50 -13.06 15.81
C LEU A 160 0.63 -13.40 16.78
N LYS A 161 0.81 -14.68 17.12
CA LYS A 161 1.96 -15.12 17.95
C LYS A 161 3.31 -14.83 17.29
N ASN A 162 3.45 -15.06 16.00
CA ASN A 162 4.71 -14.85 15.29
C ASN A 162 5.07 -13.36 15.15
N ILE A 163 4.07 -12.50 14.97
CA ILE A 163 4.30 -11.05 14.82
C ILE A 163 4.42 -10.34 16.17
N MET A 164 3.69 -10.78 17.21
CA MET A 164 3.73 -10.16 18.53
C MET A 164 4.85 -10.70 19.42
N ARG A 165 5.37 -11.92 19.22
CA ARG A 165 6.52 -12.42 20.01
C ARG A 165 7.84 -11.69 19.74
N LYS A 166 7.92 -10.87 18.69
CA LYS A 166 9.06 -9.97 18.44
C LYS A 166 8.95 -8.62 19.19
N LEU A 167 7.90 -8.41 19.99
CA LEU A 167 7.76 -7.23 20.87
C LEU A 167 8.58 -7.40 22.15
#